data_AF-A0A964WV54-F1
#
_entry.id   AF-A0A964WV54-F1
#
_cell.length_a   1.000
_cell.length_b   1.000
_cell.length_c   1.000
_cell.angle_alpha   90.00
_cell.angle_beta   90.00
_cell.angle_gamma   90.00
#
_symmetry.space_group_name_H-M   'P 1'
#
loop_
_entity.id
_entity.type
_entity.pdbx_description
1 polymer ?
#
loop_
_entity_poly.entity_id
_entity_poly.type
_entity_poly.pdbx_seq_one_letter_code
_entity_poly.pdbx_strand_id
1 'polypeptide(L)'
;MTRALRQGIESLELTTKSTLAVLALASGVYTYLGVRELLDGDPTLTFFGAIIYSSAVSVGIYAFWTFLMRFLPLVRDRGARRGLVGAMLLGAVMIMAMSSWLNAAALAGSAALEQHLANKLEDYVQDLDAAHNNALASQSLLPDIQLAADRFARLAEDERASGALTGTSGSGTVVQLLQQTSRDLRTLGDEVAASRERVKALFEEGGEHLARMRSLVSARGPIAPRADSFAEEAVGLAGVIASLQQTSVAPAVKRAAEDLSGSFIAPIADGLTPDLRDRQTEVVGNVTGAVEAQSKALAAAADEILGRAAIVPERFVPLSAPEAVLRYARDFLPSWAGAISIDLLPAVLVLILVVVHGAIRREEQPEGTETVMTAADMMAALRLYERMRREDIAINRLGADQLGAEAPAAAQTPPPPAPPPGEVARPPVE
;
A
#
# COMPACT_ATOMS: atom_id res chain seq x y z
N MET A 1 -43.06 -25.65 -2.22
CA MET A 1 -41.77 -25.53 -2.96
C MET A 1 -40.60 -26.16 -2.18
N THR A 2 -40.62 -26.12 -0.85
CA THR A 2 -39.82 -26.85 0.16
C THR A 2 -39.12 -28.15 -0.30
N ARG A 3 -39.86 -29.14 -0.82
CA ARG A 3 -39.32 -30.46 -1.17
C ARG A 3 -38.23 -30.39 -2.26
N ALA A 4 -38.42 -29.51 -3.25
CA ALA A 4 -37.43 -29.28 -4.29
C ALA A 4 -36.18 -28.55 -3.75
N LEU A 5 -36.35 -27.62 -2.79
CA LEU A 5 -35.23 -26.94 -2.13
C LEU A 5 -34.40 -27.90 -1.26
N ARG A 6 -35.05 -28.81 -0.53
CA ARG A 6 -34.39 -29.87 0.26
C ARG A 6 -33.60 -30.83 -0.64
N GLN A 7 -34.26 -31.38 -1.67
CA GLN A 7 -33.61 -32.24 -2.66
C GLN A 7 -32.47 -31.53 -3.39
N GLY A 8 -32.59 -30.22 -3.64
CA GLY A 8 -31.53 -29.38 -4.17
C GLY A 8 -30.30 -29.33 -3.26
N ILE A 9 -30.48 -29.05 -1.96
CA ILE A 9 -29.39 -29.06 -0.97
C ILE A 9 -28.72 -30.45 -0.91
N GLU A 10 -29.50 -31.53 -0.84
CA GLU A 10 -29.00 -32.91 -0.79
C GLU A 10 -28.17 -33.25 -2.04
N SER A 11 -28.64 -32.87 -3.23
CA SER A 11 -27.91 -33.07 -4.49
C SER A 11 -26.61 -32.26 -4.58
N LEU A 12 -26.55 -31.09 -3.92
CA LEU A 12 -25.39 -30.20 -3.90
C LEU A 12 -24.45 -30.45 -2.71
N GLU A 13 -24.76 -31.36 -1.79
CA GLU A 13 -23.94 -31.58 -0.59
C GLU A 13 -22.53 -32.07 -0.95
N LEU A 14 -22.43 -33.01 -1.90
CA LEU A 14 -21.14 -33.49 -2.41
C LEU A 14 -20.38 -32.37 -3.12
N THR A 15 -21.04 -31.66 -4.05
CA THR A 15 -20.44 -30.53 -4.79
C THR A 15 -19.91 -29.46 -3.84
N THR A 16 -20.68 -29.09 -2.81
CA THR A 16 -20.30 -28.07 -1.83
C THR A 16 -19.06 -28.48 -1.04
N LYS A 17 -18.99 -29.74 -0.58
CA LYS A 17 -17.79 -30.29 0.10
C LYS A 17 -16.57 -30.33 -0.82
N SER A 18 -16.75 -30.79 -2.07
CA SER A 18 -15.67 -30.84 -3.06
C SER A 18 -15.16 -29.43 -3.42
N THR A 19 -16.05 -28.45 -3.64
CA THR A 19 -15.68 -27.05 -3.88
C THR A 19 -14.91 -26.46 -2.69
N LEU A 20 -15.36 -26.70 -1.45
CA LEU A 20 -14.65 -26.21 -0.27
C LEU A 20 -13.27 -26.88 -0.11
N ALA A 21 -13.17 -28.19 -0.37
CA ALA A 21 -11.89 -28.90 -0.35
C ALA A 21 -10.91 -28.37 -1.40
N VAL A 22 -11.38 -28.08 -2.62
CA VAL A 22 -10.56 -27.49 -3.69
C VAL A 22 -10.10 -26.07 -3.34
N LEU A 23 -10.98 -25.22 -2.78
CA LEU A 23 -10.62 -23.86 -2.36
C LEU A 23 -9.61 -23.85 -1.21
N ALA A 24 -9.83 -24.68 -0.18
CA ALA A 24 -8.91 -24.82 0.94
C ALA A 24 -7.56 -25.43 0.51
N LEU A 25 -7.55 -26.35 -0.45
CA LEU A 25 -6.32 -26.89 -1.03
C LEU A 25 -5.57 -25.82 -1.85
N ALA A 26 -6.27 -25.03 -2.67
CA ALA A 26 -5.67 -23.94 -3.45
C ALA A 26 -5.03 -22.88 -2.55
N SER A 27 -5.76 -22.43 -1.52
CA SER A 27 -5.24 -21.56 -0.46
C SER A 27 -4.00 -22.16 0.21
N GLY A 28 -4.04 -23.45 0.58
CA GLY A 28 -2.90 -24.17 1.13
C GLY A 28 -1.67 -24.19 0.20
N VAL A 29 -1.85 -24.45 -1.10
CA VAL A 29 -0.75 -24.48 -2.08
C VAL A 29 -0.13 -23.09 -2.28
N TYR A 30 -0.94 -22.04 -2.38
CA TYR A 30 -0.40 -20.68 -2.49
C TYR A 30 0.25 -20.21 -1.18
N THR A 31 -0.31 -20.55 -0.03
CA THR A 31 0.30 -20.30 1.28
C THR A 31 1.63 -21.06 1.43
N TYR A 32 1.75 -22.30 0.94
CA TYR A 32 3.02 -23.03 0.92
C TYR A 32 4.11 -22.28 0.15
N LEU A 33 3.77 -21.77 -1.04
CA LEU A 33 4.70 -21.01 -1.88
C LEU A 33 5.14 -19.71 -1.18
N GLY A 34 4.19 -18.89 -0.71
CA GLY A 34 4.49 -17.64 -0.03
C GLY A 34 5.27 -17.80 1.29
N VAL A 35 5.01 -18.85 2.08
CA VAL A 35 5.79 -19.14 3.30
C VAL A 35 7.19 -19.66 2.95
N ARG A 36 7.34 -20.44 1.89
CA ARG A 36 8.65 -20.94 1.45
C ARG A 36 9.58 -19.82 0.97
N GLU A 37 9.04 -18.72 0.45
CA GLU A 37 9.80 -17.50 0.11
C GLU A 37 10.03 -16.55 1.30
N LEU A 38 9.46 -16.85 2.48
CA LEU A 38 9.59 -16.06 3.72
C LEU A 38 10.49 -16.75 4.77
N LEU A 39 10.72 -18.06 4.64
CA LEU A 39 11.56 -18.83 5.56
C LEU A 39 12.99 -18.95 5.03
N ASP A 40 13.92 -18.21 5.65
CA ASP A 40 15.35 -18.41 5.47
C ASP A 40 15.87 -19.66 6.21
N GLY A 41 16.89 -20.31 5.65
CA GLY A 41 17.64 -21.39 6.31
C GLY A 41 17.81 -22.64 5.47
N ASP A 42 18.03 -23.77 6.14
CA ASP A 42 18.27 -25.06 5.49
C ASP A 42 17.07 -25.49 4.59
N PRO A 43 17.31 -25.94 3.33
CA PRO A 43 16.24 -26.32 2.41
C PRO A 43 15.26 -27.38 2.93
N THR A 44 15.68 -28.22 3.87
CA THR A 44 14.86 -29.25 4.52
C THR A 44 13.94 -28.61 5.57
N LEU A 45 14.48 -27.70 6.38
CA LEU A 45 13.71 -26.98 7.41
C LEU A 45 12.67 -26.04 6.78
N THR A 46 13.03 -25.29 5.74
CA THR A 46 12.12 -24.37 5.04
C THR A 46 11.01 -25.15 4.33
N PHE A 47 11.35 -26.29 3.69
CA PHE A 47 10.39 -27.20 3.08
C PHE A 47 9.37 -27.77 4.09
N PHE A 48 9.83 -28.35 5.21
CA PHE A 48 8.92 -28.92 6.21
C PHE A 48 8.14 -27.84 6.97
N GLY A 49 8.75 -26.70 7.29
CA GLY A 49 8.07 -25.56 7.91
C GLY A 49 6.91 -25.05 7.06
N ALA A 50 7.15 -24.84 5.76
CA ALA A 50 6.11 -24.42 4.82
C ALA A 50 5.00 -25.48 4.68
N ILE A 51 5.31 -26.78 4.68
CA ILE A 51 4.29 -27.86 4.66
C ILE A 51 3.44 -27.85 5.94
N ILE A 52 4.05 -27.74 7.12
CA ILE A 52 3.33 -27.73 8.40
C ILE A 52 2.40 -26.50 8.48
N TYR A 53 2.89 -25.32 8.09
CA TYR A 53 2.09 -24.10 8.10
C TYR A 53 0.93 -24.17 7.10
N SER A 54 1.21 -24.50 5.83
CA SER A 54 0.18 -24.56 4.77
C SER A 54 -0.88 -25.62 5.02
N SER A 55 -0.51 -26.79 5.54
CA SER A 55 -1.49 -27.83 5.89
C SER A 55 -2.34 -27.43 7.10
N ALA A 56 -1.77 -26.78 8.12
CA ALA A 56 -2.53 -26.24 9.24
C ALA A 56 -3.53 -25.14 8.79
N VAL A 57 -3.10 -24.21 7.93
CA VAL A 57 -3.97 -23.16 7.35
C VAL A 57 -5.08 -23.78 6.49
N SER A 58 -4.74 -24.71 5.58
CA SER A 58 -5.70 -25.38 4.70
C SER A 58 -6.78 -26.16 5.48
N VAL A 59 -6.36 -26.96 6.47
CA VAL A 59 -7.29 -27.69 7.36
C VAL A 59 -8.11 -26.72 8.21
N GLY A 60 -7.52 -25.62 8.69
CA GLY A 60 -8.21 -24.57 9.43
C GLY A 60 -9.32 -23.90 8.62
N ILE A 61 -9.01 -23.48 7.38
CA ILE A 61 -9.96 -22.88 6.42
C ILE A 61 -11.10 -23.86 6.11
N TYR A 62 -10.76 -25.11 5.75
CA TYR A 62 -11.74 -26.14 5.45
C TYR A 62 -12.67 -26.41 6.64
N ALA A 63 -12.12 -26.57 7.85
CA ALA A 63 -12.88 -26.81 9.06
C ALA A 63 -13.79 -25.62 9.40
N PHE A 64 -13.24 -24.40 9.47
CA PHE A 64 -13.97 -23.18 9.81
C PHE A 64 -15.20 -22.97 8.91
N TRP A 65 -15.02 -23.04 7.60
CA TRP A 65 -16.13 -22.89 6.66
C TRP A 65 -17.11 -24.07 6.72
N THR A 66 -16.64 -25.31 6.96
CA THR A 66 -17.52 -26.47 7.20
C THR A 66 -18.41 -26.26 8.44
N PHE A 67 -17.84 -25.75 9.54
CA PHE A 67 -18.62 -25.41 10.74
C PHE A 67 -19.68 -24.34 10.44
N LEU A 68 -19.32 -23.26 9.73
CA LEU A 68 -20.28 -22.21 9.38
C LEU A 68 -21.39 -22.69 8.44
N MET A 69 -21.07 -23.44 7.38
CA MET A 69 -22.05 -24.03 6.47
C MET A 69 -23.01 -24.97 7.18
N ARG A 70 -22.55 -25.71 8.20
CA ARG A 70 -23.38 -26.63 8.97
C ARG A 70 -24.25 -25.94 10.02
N PHE A 71 -23.71 -24.99 10.78
CA PHE A 71 -24.39 -24.45 11.96
C PHE A 71 -25.12 -23.12 11.73
N LEU A 72 -24.58 -22.19 10.93
CA LEU A 72 -25.21 -20.88 10.72
C LEU A 72 -26.60 -20.96 10.05
N PRO A 73 -26.86 -21.86 9.07
CA PRO A 73 -28.21 -22.01 8.52
C PRO A 73 -29.22 -22.54 9.54
N LEU A 74 -28.81 -23.41 10.47
CA LEU A 74 -29.71 -24.10 11.39
C LEU A 74 -30.17 -23.24 12.57
N VAL A 75 -29.29 -22.39 13.12
CA VAL A 75 -29.57 -21.58 14.32
C VAL A 75 -30.77 -20.66 14.12
N ARG A 76 -31.71 -20.71 15.06
CA ARG A 76 -32.98 -19.95 15.05
C ARG A 76 -32.94 -18.67 15.88
N ASP A 77 -32.24 -18.68 17.02
CA ASP A 77 -32.15 -17.52 17.91
C ASP A 77 -31.41 -16.34 17.25
N ARG A 78 -31.92 -15.12 17.47
CA ARG A 78 -31.35 -13.87 16.97
C ARG A 78 -30.04 -13.50 17.67
N GLY A 79 -29.86 -13.87 18.94
CA GLY A 79 -28.60 -13.66 19.67
C GLY A 79 -27.49 -14.57 19.11
N ALA A 80 -27.69 -15.88 19.20
CA ALA A 80 -26.75 -16.89 18.71
C ALA A 80 -26.42 -16.73 17.21
N ARG A 81 -27.40 -16.36 16.36
CA ARG A 81 -27.15 -16.09 14.94
C ARG A 81 -26.28 -14.86 14.71
N ARG A 82 -26.44 -13.78 15.50
CA ARG A 82 -25.51 -12.64 15.46
C ARG A 82 -24.11 -13.06 15.93
N GLY A 83 -24.02 -13.88 16.98
CA GLY A 83 -22.76 -14.45 17.46
C GLY A 83 -22.00 -15.22 16.38
N LEU A 84 -22.68 -16.11 15.65
CA LEU A 84 -22.07 -16.85 14.53
C LEU A 84 -21.71 -15.96 13.34
N VAL A 85 -22.46 -14.88 13.05
CA VAL A 85 -22.05 -13.89 12.04
C VAL A 85 -20.82 -13.09 12.50
N GLY A 86 -20.73 -12.73 13.79
CA GLY A 86 -19.54 -12.12 14.37
C GLY A 86 -18.32 -13.04 14.29
N ALA A 87 -18.48 -14.32 14.62
CA ALA A 87 -17.44 -15.33 14.47
C ALA A 87 -17.04 -15.56 13.00
N MET A 88 -18.00 -15.48 12.06
CA MET A 88 -17.71 -15.53 10.62
C MET A 88 -16.85 -14.34 10.16
N LEU A 89 -17.19 -13.12 10.60
CA LEU A 89 -16.42 -11.92 10.26
C LEU A 89 -15.03 -11.94 10.89
N LEU A 90 -14.92 -12.33 12.17
CA LEU A 90 -13.64 -12.45 12.87
C LEU A 90 -12.74 -13.51 12.20
N GLY A 91 -13.27 -14.69 11.92
CA GLY A 91 -12.51 -15.75 11.26
C GLY A 91 -12.14 -15.41 9.81
N ALA A 92 -12.99 -14.70 9.07
CA ALA A 92 -12.64 -14.17 7.74
C ALA A 92 -11.45 -13.19 7.82
N VAL A 93 -11.42 -12.29 8.81
CA VAL A 93 -10.28 -11.40 9.05
C VAL A 93 -9.01 -12.18 9.44
N MET A 94 -9.14 -13.20 10.30
CA MET A 94 -8.01 -14.07 10.66
C MET A 94 -7.46 -14.84 9.46
N ILE A 95 -8.32 -15.37 8.57
CA ILE A 95 -7.89 -16.05 7.35
C ILE A 95 -7.18 -15.06 6.41
N MET A 96 -7.71 -13.85 6.21
CA MET A 96 -7.03 -12.83 5.39
C MET A 96 -5.64 -12.48 5.94
N ALA A 97 -5.51 -12.35 7.26
CA ALA A 97 -4.24 -12.03 7.92
C ALA A 97 -3.22 -13.19 7.88
N MET A 98 -3.67 -14.45 7.88
CA MET A 98 -2.79 -15.63 7.85
C MET A 98 -2.51 -16.17 6.44
N SER A 99 -3.35 -15.86 5.45
CA SER A 99 -3.31 -16.52 4.14
C SER A 99 -3.33 -15.56 2.95
N SER A 100 -4.28 -14.61 2.87
CA SER A 100 -4.49 -13.84 1.63
C SER A 100 -3.27 -13.03 1.14
N TRP A 101 -2.42 -12.52 2.04
CA TRP A 101 -1.21 -11.79 1.63
C TRP A 101 -0.10 -12.72 1.09
N LEU A 102 0.05 -13.91 1.67
CA LEU A 102 0.96 -14.96 1.18
C LEU A 102 0.43 -15.57 -0.13
N ASN A 103 -0.89 -15.70 -0.26
CA ASN A 103 -1.54 -16.11 -1.49
C ASN A 103 -1.35 -15.07 -2.61
N ALA A 104 -1.41 -13.76 -2.28
CA ALA A 104 -1.07 -12.70 -3.23
C ALA A 104 0.43 -12.70 -3.59
N ALA A 105 1.33 -12.98 -2.63
CA ALA A 105 2.75 -13.16 -2.87
C ALA A 105 3.02 -14.30 -3.87
N ALA A 106 2.40 -15.47 -3.67
CA ALA A 106 2.55 -16.60 -4.59
C ALA A 106 1.94 -16.38 -6.00
N LEU A 107 1.11 -15.34 -6.18
CA LEU A 107 0.48 -14.97 -7.45
C LEU A 107 1.20 -13.81 -8.17
N ALA A 108 1.83 -12.89 -7.44
CA ALA A 108 2.37 -11.63 -7.96
C ALA A 108 3.80 -11.29 -7.50
N GLY A 109 4.36 -12.07 -6.57
CA GLY A 109 5.64 -11.81 -5.90
C GLY A 109 6.79 -11.50 -6.83
N SER A 110 6.97 -12.33 -7.87
CA SER A 110 8.04 -12.11 -8.85
C SER A 110 7.86 -10.82 -9.65
N ALA A 111 6.62 -10.46 -10.03
CA ALA A 111 6.33 -9.24 -10.75
C ALA A 111 6.47 -7.99 -9.87
N ALA A 112 6.12 -8.08 -8.59
CA ALA A 112 6.32 -7.00 -7.61
C ALA A 112 7.81 -6.76 -7.31
N LEU A 113 8.63 -7.82 -7.33
CA LEU A 113 10.09 -7.70 -7.24
C LEU A 113 10.70 -7.15 -8.54
N GLU A 114 10.22 -7.55 -9.72
CA GLU A 114 10.65 -6.94 -11.00
C GLU A 114 10.30 -5.45 -11.06
N GLN A 115 9.12 -5.04 -10.57
CA GLN A 115 8.77 -3.63 -10.39
C GLN A 115 9.68 -2.93 -9.38
N HIS A 116 10.04 -3.59 -8.26
CA HIS A 116 10.96 -3.01 -7.28
C HIS A 116 12.34 -2.70 -7.88
N LEU A 117 12.93 -3.66 -8.60
CA LEU A 117 14.22 -3.48 -9.28
C LEU A 117 14.12 -2.44 -10.42
N ALA A 118 13.01 -2.39 -11.15
CA ALA A 118 12.79 -1.39 -12.20
C ALA A 118 12.74 0.03 -11.63
N ASN A 119 12.00 0.25 -10.55
CA ASN A 119 11.95 1.54 -9.85
C ASN A 119 13.34 1.92 -9.31
N LYS A 120 14.08 0.99 -8.68
CA LYS A 120 15.43 1.28 -8.17
C LYS A 120 16.46 1.53 -9.27
N LEU A 121 16.30 0.92 -10.44
CA LEU A 121 17.09 1.27 -11.61
C LEU A 121 16.81 2.72 -12.08
N GLU A 122 15.55 3.18 -12.04
CA GLU A 122 15.22 4.56 -12.40
C GLU A 122 15.82 5.57 -11.40
N ASP A 123 15.68 5.32 -10.09
CA ASP A 123 16.33 6.12 -9.04
C ASP A 123 17.86 6.23 -9.28
N TYR A 124 18.53 5.11 -9.57
CA TYR A 124 19.98 5.08 -9.81
C TYR A 124 20.44 5.70 -11.13
N VAL A 125 19.61 5.74 -12.17
CA VAL A 125 19.89 6.55 -13.37
C VAL A 125 19.91 8.04 -12.98
N GLN A 126 18.91 8.50 -12.23
CA GLN A 126 18.81 9.90 -11.80
C GLN A 126 19.97 10.30 -10.88
N ASP A 127 20.37 9.45 -9.94
CA ASP A 127 21.53 9.69 -9.06
C ASP A 127 22.85 9.81 -9.86
N LEU A 128 23.09 8.93 -10.84
CA LEU A 128 24.31 8.99 -11.66
C LEU A 128 24.34 10.25 -12.54
N ASP A 129 23.23 10.56 -13.21
CA ASP A 129 23.13 11.76 -14.05
C ASP A 129 23.29 13.03 -13.21
N ALA A 130 22.70 13.09 -12.00
CA ALA A 130 22.87 14.22 -11.09
C ALA A 130 24.33 14.38 -10.61
N ALA A 131 24.99 13.26 -10.26
CA ALA A 131 26.40 13.26 -9.85
C ALA A 131 27.32 13.68 -11.00
N HIS A 132 27.07 13.21 -12.23
CA HIS A 132 27.80 13.63 -13.41
C HIS A 132 27.62 15.13 -13.71
N ASN A 133 26.38 15.64 -13.68
CA ASN A 133 26.11 17.06 -13.88
C ASN A 133 26.77 17.97 -12.83
N ASN A 134 26.89 17.51 -11.58
CA ASN A 134 27.66 18.21 -10.54
C ASN A 134 29.18 18.18 -10.82
N ALA A 135 29.72 17.06 -11.30
CA ALA A 135 31.13 16.96 -11.69
C ALA A 135 31.47 17.80 -12.95
N LEU A 136 30.56 17.87 -13.94
CA LEU A 136 30.68 18.74 -15.11
C LEU A 136 30.66 20.23 -14.74
N ALA A 137 30.00 20.63 -13.65
CA ALA A 137 29.92 22.03 -13.23
C ALA A 137 31.31 22.66 -13.01
N SER A 138 32.27 21.92 -12.45
CA SER A 138 33.66 22.36 -12.30
C SER A 138 34.35 22.67 -13.65
N GLN A 139 33.91 22.05 -14.74
CA GLN A 139 34.49 22.24 -16.07
C GLN A 139 33.98 23.51 -16.76
N SER A 140 32.85 24.07 -16.33
CA SER A 140 32.34 25.35 -16.85
C SER A 140 33.23 26.55 -16.53
N LEU A 141 34.12 26.41 -15.52
CA LEU A 141 35.10 27.43 -15.14
C LEU A 141 36.34 27.44 -16.05
N LEU A 142 36.59 26.36 -16.81
CA LEU A 142 37.80 26.20 -17.62
C LEU A 142 38.00 27.33 -18.66
N PRO A 143 36.97 27.76 -19.43
CA PRO A 143 37.14 28.84 -20.40
C PRO A 143 37.51 30.17 -19.75
N ASP A 144 36.96 30.48 -18.57
CA ASP A 144 37.24 31.73 -17.85
C ASP A 144 38.64 31.71 -17.22
N ILE A 145 39.08 30.57 -16.68
CA ILE A 145 40.44 30.35 -16.18
C ILE A 145 41.46 30.53 -17.33
N GLN A 146 41.23 29.93 -18.49
CA GLN A 146 42.08 30.07 -19.67
C GLN A 146 42.10 31.51 -20.21
N LEU A 147 40.92 32.15 -20.31
CA LEU A 147 40.79 33.54 -20.76
C LEU A 147 41.49 34.52 -19.82
N ALA A 148 41.43 34.30 -18.50
CA ALA A 148 42.19 35.07 -17.51
C ALA A 148 43.70 34.85 -17.69
N ALA A 149 44.16 33.59 -17.79
CA ALA A 149 45.57 33.26 -17.98
C ALA A 149 46.18 33.93 -19.22
N ASP A 150 45.45 33.95 -20.34
CA ASP A 150 45.88 34.58 -21.59
C ASP A 150 45.72 36.10 -21.61
N ARG A 151 44.91 36.69 -20.73
CA ARG A 151 44.88 38.16 -20.50
C ARG A 151 46.15 38.58 -19.76
N PHE A 152 46.49 37.90 -18.66
CA PHE A 152 47.73 38.17 -17.91
C PHE A 152 49.00 37.90 -18.74
N ALA A 153 48.98 36.89 -19.62
CA ALA A 153 50.08 36.62 -20.56
C ALA A 153 50.33 37.79 -21.52
N ARG A 154 49.26 38.37 -22.09
CA ARG A 154 49.35 39.50 -23.02
C ARG A 154 49.81 40.77 -22.32
N LEU A 155 49.22 41.10 -21.17
CA LEU A 155 49.67 42.24 -20.34
C LEU A 155 51.16 42.14 -19.98
N ALA A 156 51.67 40.93 -19.71
CA ALA A 156 53.09 40.72 -19.44
C ALA A 156 54.01 40.93 -20.67
N GLU A 157 53.50 40.71 -21.89
CA GLU A 157 54.25 40.94 -23.13
C GLU A 157 54.17 42.39 -23.59
N ASP A 158 52.99 43.01 -23.53
CA ASP A 158 52.79 44.42 -23.87
C ASP A 158 53.65 45.32 -22.97
N GLU A 159 53.70 45.01 -21.66
CA GLU A 159 54.57 45.69 -20.69
C GLU A 159 56.06 45.42 -20.95
N ARG A 160 56.46 44.17 -21.26
CA ARG A 160 57.84 43.85 -21.64
C ARG A 160 58.29 44.63 -22.87
N ALA A 161 57.47 44.64 -23.92
CA ALA A 161 57.83 45.13 -25.25
C ALA A 161 57.75 46.65 -25.38
N SER A 162 56.81 47.29 -24.69
CA SER A 162 56.54 48.74 -24.82
C SER A 162 56.47 49.51 -23.50
N GLY A 163 56.36 48.83 -22.36
CA GLY A 163 56.03 49.48 -21.09
C GLY A 163 54.61 50.02 -21.10
N ALA A 164 53.65 49.29 -21.68
CA ALA A 164 52.27 49.75 -21.88
C ALA A 164 51.54 50.19 -20.60
N LEU A 165 51.99 49.72 -19.43
CA LEU A 165 51.46 50.06 -18.12
C LEU A 165 52.35 51.08 -17.40
N THR A 166 53.64 50.78 -17.20
CA THR A 166 54.53 51.65 -16.40
C THR A 166 55.12 52.82 -17.17
N GLY A 167 55.09 52.78 -18.50
CA GLY A 167 55.78 53.71 -19.39
C GLY A 167 57.27 53.40 -19.61
N THR A 168 57.75 52.20 -19.24
CA THR A 168 59.12 51.72 -19.55
C THR A 168 59.14 50.24 -19.91
N SER A 169 59.66 49.90 -21.09
CA SER A 169 59.83 48.52 -21.55
C SER A 169 60.94 47.77 -20.78
N GLY A 170 60.66 46.57 -20.28
CA GLY A 170 61.68 45.70 -19.69
C GLY A 170 61.11 44.49 -18.93
N SER A 171 61.96 43.58 -18.47
CA SER A 171 61.57 42.41 -17.66
C SER A 171 61.45 42.73 -16.15
N GLY A 172 60.86 43.90 -15.84
CA GLY A 172 60.69 44.39 -14.46
C GLY A 172 59.68 43.56 -13.65
N THR A 173 59.53 43.91 -12.38
CA THR A 173 58.78 43.08 -11.41
C THR A 173 57.29 42.91 -11.75
N VAL A 174 56.67 43.91 -12.40
CA VAL A 174 55.30 43.82 -12.94
C VAL A 174 55.16 42.68 -13.96
N VAL A 175 56.12 42.55 -14.88
CA VAL A 175 56.14 41.50 -15.91
C VAL A 175 56.31 40.11 -15.28
N GLN A 176 57.18 39.98 -14.28
CA GLN A 176 57.42 38.71 -13.58
C GLN A 176 56.16 38.23 -12.83
N LEU A 177 55.47 39.16 -12.16
CA LEU A 177 54.19 38.93 -11.48
C LEU A 177 53.09 38.50 -12.45
N LEU A 178 52.86 39.24 -13.53
CA LEU A 178 51.85 38.91 -14.56
C LEU A 178 52.14 37.54 -15.21
N GLN A 179 53.42 37.20 -15.43
CA GLN A 179 53.80 35.86 -15.90
C GLN A 179 53.56 34.76 -14.86
N GLN A 180 53.75 35.04 -13.57
CA GLN A 180 53.48 34.06 -12.51
C GLN A 180 51.98 33.75 -12.42
N THR A 181 51.13 34.77 -12.29
CA THR A 181 49.67 34.62 -12.33
C THR A 181 49.19 33.87 -13.58
N SER A 182 49.80 34.15 -14.74
CA SER A 182 49.50 33.48 -16.01
C SER A 182 49.95 32.00 -16.04
N ARG A 183 51.01 31.61 -15.31
CA ARG A 183 51.40 30.20 -15.14
C ARG A 183 50.47 29.47 -14.18
N ASP A 184 50.14 30.09 -13.05
CA ASP A 184 49.34 29.44 -12.00
C ASP A 184 47.91 29.17 -12.48
N LEU A 185 47.31 30.12 -13.22
CA LEU A 185 46.01 29.90 -13.88
C LEU A 185 46.08 28.85 -15.01
N ARG A 186 47.20 28.70 -15.72
CA ARG A 186 47.35 27.59 -16.70
C ARG A 186 47.43 26.24 -16.00
N THR A 187 48.23 26.11 -14.94
CA THR A 187 48.32 24.88 -14.13
C THR A 187 46.93 24.47 -13.62
N LEU A 188 46.13 25.42 -13.11
CA LEU A 188 44.76 25.16 -12.69
C LEU A 188 43.85 24.74 -13.85
N GLY A 189 44.00 25.37 -15.02
CA GLY A 189 43.27 24.97 -16.24
C GLY A 189 43.61 23.55 -16.69
N ASP A 190 44.88 23.16 -16.61
CA ASP A 190 45.36 21.81 -16.93
C ASP A 190 44.84 20.77 -15.90
N GLU A 191 44.78 21.10 -14.61
CA GLU A 191 44.15 20.25 -13.59
C GLU A 191 42.64 20.04 -13.83
N VAL A 192 41.91 21.10 -14.19
CA VAL A 192 40.48 21.02 -14.54
C VAL A 192 40.27 20.20 -15.81
N ALA A 193 41.12 20.38 -16.83
CA ALA A 193 41.10 19.56 -18.04
C ALA A 193 41.42 18.08 -17.75
N ALA A 194 42.41 17.79 -16.90
CA ALA A 194 42.74 16.44 -16.47
C ALA A 194 41.68 15.79 -15.54
N SER A 195 40.77 16.58 -14.96
CA SER A 195 39.58 16.04 -14.28
C SER A 195 38.51 15.57 -15.29
N ARG A 196 38.35 16.25 -16.43
CA ARG A 196 37.32 15.93 -17.43
C ARG A 196 37.35 14.48 -17.91
N GLU A 197 38.52 13.96 -18.27
CA GLU A 197 38.64 12.56 -18.73
C GLU A 197 38.39 11.55 -17.59
N ARG A 198 38.70 11.90 -16.33
CA ARG A 198 38.36 11.07 -15.16
C ARG A 198 36.86 11.04 -14.89
N VAL A 199 36.20 12.20 -14.94
CA VAL A 199 34.73 12.33 -14.82
C VAL A 199 34.01 11.57 -15.93
N LYS A 200 34.56 11.60 -17.16
CA LYS A 200 34.03 10.83 -18.29
C LYS A 200 34.17 9.32 -18.07
N ALA A 201 35.37 8.83 -17.73
CA ALA A 201 35.62 7.40 -17.53
C ALA A 201 34.72 6.81 -16.41
N LEU A 202 34.58 7.53 -15.29
CA LEU A 202 33.68 7.14 -14.21
C LEU A 202 32.20 7.13 -14.64
N PHE A 203 31.77 8.05 -15.50
CA PHE A 203 30.40 8.03 -16.01
C PHE A 203 30.15 6.88 -17.00
N GLU A 204 31.15 6.53 -17.82
CA GLU A 204 31.11 5.36 -18.69
C GLU A 204 31.04 4.06 -17.86
N GLU A 205 31.84 3.93 -16.79
CA GLU A 205 31.80 2.82 -15.82
C GLU A 205 30.43 2.70 -15.11
N GLY A 206 29.88 3.81 -14.62
CA GLY A 206 28.53 3.86 -14.04
C GLY A 206 27.44 3.49 -15.05
N GLY A 207 27.61 3.88 -16.31
CA GLY A 207 26.76 3.48 -17.43
C GLY A 207 26.77 1.97 -17.67
N GLU A 208 27.92 1.29 -17.49
CA GLU A 208 27.98 -0.17 -17.55
C GLU A 208 27.23 -0.84 -16.39
N HIS A 209 27.37 -0.36 -15.15
CA HIS A 209 26.61 -0.85 -14.01
C HIS A 209 25.10 -0.76 -14.28
N LEU A 210 24.62 0.41 -14.75
CA LEU A 210 23.22 0.62 -15.13
C LEU A 210 22.78 -0.27 -16.30
N ALA A 211 23.67 -0.60 -17.24
CA ALA A 211 23.38 -1.53 -18.33
C ALA A 211 23.24 -2.98 -17.81
N ARG A 212 24.12 -3.42 -16.91
CA ARG A 212 24.05 -4.73 -16.26
C ARG A 212 22.80 -4.86 -15.40
N MET A 213 22.49 -3.86 -14.56
CA MET A 213 21.20 -3.76 -13.84
C MET A 213 19.99 -3.87 -14.78
N ARG A 214 19.97 -3.13 -15.90
CA ARG A 214 18.87 -3.19 -16.88
C ARG A 214 18.72 -4.57 -17.50
N SER A 215 19.81 -5.30 -17.68
CA SER A 215 19.76 -6.71 -18.11
C SER A 215 19.17 -7.62 -17.02
N LEU A 216 19.51 -7.40 -15.74
CA LEU A 216 18.96 -8.18 -14.61
C LEU A 216 17.46 -7.93 -14.42
N VAL A 217 16.99 -6.69 -14.57
CA VAL A 217 15.56 -6.33 -14.54
C VAL A 217 14.79 -7.00 -15.69
N SER A 218 15.35 -7.05 -16.90
CA SER A 218 14.66 -7.56 -18.10
C SER A 218 14.92 -9.05 -18.45
N ALA A 219 15.83 -9.71 -17.73
CA ALA A 219 16.10 -11.14 -17.90
C ALA A 219 14.88 -12.01 -17.56
N ARG A 220 14.87 -13.24 -18.08
CA ARG A 220 13.86 -14.26 -17.74
C ARG A 220 14.43 -15.28 -16.76
N GLY A 221 13.64 -15.70 -15.80
CA GLY A 221 14.01 -16.72 -14.81
C GLY A 221 13.83 -16.24 -13.36
N PRO A 222 14.24 -17.05 -12.37
CA PRO A 222 14.03 -16.77 -10.95
C PRO A 222 14.54 -15.38 -10.54
N ILE A 223 13.67 -14.58 -9.91
CA ILE A 223 13.95 -13.18 -9.59
C ILE A 223 14.94 -13.00 -8.44
N ALA A 224 14.98 -13.92 -7.47
CA ALA A 224 15.86 -13.81 -6.30
C ALA A 224 17.36 -13.65 -6.65
N PRO A 225 18.01 -14.58 -7.39
CA PRO A 225 19.42 -14.41 -7.78
C PRO A 225 19.65 -13.21 -8.73
N ARG A 226 18.62 -12.74 -9.44
CA ARG A 226 18.69 -11.50 -10.24
C ARG A 226 18.69 -10.26 -9.35
N ALA A 227 17.95 -10.27 -8.24
CA ALA A 227 17.93 -9.22 -7.23
C ALA A 227 19.24 -9.20 -6.40
N ASP A 228 19.81 -10.37 -6.11
CA ASP A 228 21.12 -10.48 -5.44
C ASP A 228 22.23 -9.82 -6.28
N SER A 229 22.37 -10.19 -7.56
CA SER A 229 23.33 -9.52 -8.46
C SER A 229 22.99 -8.05 -8.74
N PHE A 230 21.72 -7.65 -8.64
CA PHE A 230 21.34 -6.23 -8.74
C PHE A 230 21.86 -5.45 -7.52
N ALA A 231 21.86 -6.05 -6.33
CA ALA A 231 22.46 -5.45 -5.14
C ALA A 231 23.98 -5.29 -5.26
N GLU A 232 24.68 -6.26 -5.87
CA GLU A 232 26.12 -6.17 -6.17
C GLU A 232 26.43 -4.99 -7.11
N GLU A 233 25.69 -4.86 -8.22
CA GLU A 233 25.82 -3.73 -9.14
C GLU A 233 25.47 -2.38 -8.48
N ALA A 234 24.49 -2.36 -7.56
CA ALA A 234 24.09 -1.14 -6.85
C ALA A 234 25.16 -0.65 -5.87
N VAL A 235 25.88 -1.55 -5.20
CA VAL A 235 27.05 -1.21 -4.37
C VAL A 235 28.20 -0.68 -5.23
N GLY A 236 28.45 -1.30 -6.40
CA GLY A 236 29.45 -0.81 -7.36
C GLY A 236 29.14 0.61 -7.87
N LEU A 237 27.93 0.83 -8.36
CA LEU A 237 27.47 2.13 -8.85
C LEU A 237 27.49 3.22 -7.76
N ALA A 238 27.14 2.91 -6.52
CA ALA A 238 27.27 3.85 -5.41
C ALA A 238 28.74 4.26 -5.16
N GLY A 239 29.69 3.33 -5.36
CA GLY A 239 31.13 3.62 -5.35
C GLY A 239 31.57 4.55 -6.48
N VAL A 240 31.04 4.34 -7.69
CA VAL A 240 31.27 5.23 -8.85
C VAL A 240 30.71 6.64 -8.59
N ILE A 241 29.49 6.75 -8.06
CA ILE A 241 28.84 8.04 -7.75
C ILE A 241 29.59 8.80 -6.64
N ALA A 242 30.13 8.10 -5.64
CA ALA A 242 31.02 8.70 -4.65
C ALA A 242 32.34 9.19 -5.28
N SER A 243 32.91 8.42 -6.21
CA SER A 243 34.15 8.74 -6.92
C SER A 243 34.00 9.94 -7.86
N LEU A 244 32.85 10.08 -8.54
CA LEU A 244 32.51 11.25 -9.35
C LEU A 244 32.52 12.53 -8.51
N GLN A 245 31.91 12.49 -7.32
CA GLN A 245 31.86 13.64 -6.41
C GLN A 245 33.24 13.98 -5.82
N GLN A 246 34.04 12.97 -5.48
CA GLN A 246 35.43 13.17 -5.03
C GLN A 246 36.38 13.69 -6.14
N THR A 247 35.99 13.54 -7.41
CA THR A 247 36.75 14.05 -8.57
C THR A 247 36.49 15.55 -8.86
N SER A 248 35.57 16.18 -8.11
CA SER A 248 35.26 17.62 -8.22
C SER A 248 36.50 18.50 -8.00
N VAL A 249 36.70 19.47 -8.89
CA VAL A 249 37.88 20.36 -8.89
C VAL A 249 37.60 21.69 -8.17
N ALA A 250 36.33 21.99 -7.86
CA ALA A 250 35.94 23.21 -7.15
C ALA A 250 36.73 23.48 -5.84
N PRO A 251 37.10 22.47 -5.00
CA PRO A 251 37.96 22.71 -3.82
C PRO A 251 39.41 23.11 -4.15
N ALA A 252 39.89 22.83 -5.36
CA ALA A 252 41.20 23.28 -5.84
C ALA A 252 41.08 24.68 -6.50
N VAL A 253 40.07 24.89 -7.34
CA VAL A 253 39.79 26.20 -7.95
C VAL A 253 39.55 27.28 -6.90
N LYS A 254 38.77 26.99 -5.85
CA LYS A 254 38.55 27.93 -4.74
C LYS A 254 39.87 28.31 -4.06
N ARG A 255 40.67 27.34 -3.63
CA ARG A 255 41.96 27.61 -2.97
C ARG A 255 42.91 28.38 -3.87
N ALA A 256 43.06 27.99 -5.13
CA ALA A 256 43.89 28.71 -6.09
C ALA A 256 43.43 30.17 -6.31
N ALA A 257 42.12 30.43 -6.29
CA ALA A 257 41.57 31.77 -6.39
C ALA A 257 41.80 32.60 -5.10
N GLU A 258 41.63 31.99 -3.93
CA GLU A 258 41.94 32.60 -2.63
C GLU A 258 43.43 32.91 -2.50
N ASP A 259 44.31 31.94 -2.76
CA ASP A 259 45.77 32.07 -2.77
C ASP A 259 46.24 33.15 -3.75
N LEU A 260 45.65 33.24 -4.95
CA LEU A 260 45.98 34.27 -5.94
C LEU A 260 45.66 35.70 -5.44
N SER A 261 44.70 35.86 -4.51
CA SER A 261 44.42 37.14 -3.85
C SER A 261 45.28 37.37 -2.60
N GLY A 262 45.51 36.34 -1.78
CA GLY A 262 46.22 36.44 -0.50
C GLY A 262 47.74 36.41 -0.59
N SER A 263 48.29 35.78 -1.64
CA SER A 263 49.74 35.70 -1.89
C SER A 263 50.28 36.93 -2.64
N PHE A 264 49.43 37.92 -2.94
CA PHE A 264 49.84 39.15 -3.61
C PHE A 264 50.69 40.04 -2.68
N ILE A 265 52.01 39.86 -2.72
CA ILE A 265 52.95 40.82 -2.17
C ILE A 265 53.28 41.82 -3.28
N ALA A 266 52.79 43.05 -3.13
CA ALA A 266 53.08 44.15 -4.05
C ALA A 266 54.61 44.33 -4.19
N PRO A 267 55.20 44.11 -5.38
CA PRO A 267 56.65 44.15 -5.52
C PRO A 267 57.20 45.57 -5.33
N ILE A 268 58.37 45.68 -4.71
CA ILE A 268 59.04 46.98 -4.51
C ILE A 268 59.36 47.58 -5.89
N ALA A 269 58.94 48.83 -6.09
CA ALA A 269 59.20 49.59 -7.31
C ALA A 269 60.71 49.86 -7.48
N ASP A 270 61.28 49.32 -8.57
CA ASP A 270 62.71 49.30 -8.88
C ASP A 270 63.18 50.45 -9.78
N GLY A 271 62.25 51.32 -10.21
CA GLY A 271 62.51 52.40 -11.16
C GLY A 271 63.64 53.36 -10.76
N LEU A 272 64.50 53.68 -11.74
CA LEU A 272 65.67 54.54 -11.57
C LEU A 272 65.34 56.02 -11.22
N THR A 273 64.07 56.43 -11.32
CA THR A 273 63.59 57.78 -10.96
C THR A 273 62.46 57.70 -9.92
N PRO A 274 62.14 58.79 -9.19
CA PRO A 274 60.96 58.83 -8.33
C PRO A 274 59.66 58.62 -9.12
N ASP A 275 59.46 59.41 -10.17
CA ASP A 275 58.29 59.39 -11.05
C ASP A 275 57.98 58.01 -11.66
N LEU A 276 59.02 57.24 -12.03
CA LEU A 276 58.83 55.86 -12.50
C LEU A 276 58.37 54.92 -11.37
N ARG A 277 58.85 55.09 -10.14
CA ARG A 277 58.46 54.26 -8.99
C ARG A 277 57.04 54.58 -8.51
N ASP A 278 56.64 55.84 -8.62
CA ASP A 278 55.26 56.26 -8.35
C ASP A 278 54.30 55.63 -9.39
N ARG A 279 54.63 55.72 -10.70
CA ARG A 279 53.88 55.04 -11.78
C ARG A 279 53.87 53.52 -11.64
N GLN A 280 54.99 52.89 -11.28
CA GLN A 280 55.06 51.46 -10.98
C GLN A 280 54.12 51.07 -9.83
N THR A 281 54.04 51.90 -8.78
CA THR A 281 53.18 51.65 -7.61
C THR A 281 51.70 51.76 -7.97
N GLU A 282 51.31 52.77 -8.76
CA GLU A 282 49.94 52.91 -9.28
C GLU A 282 49.54 51.73 -10.19
N VAL A 283 50.42 51.34 -11.12
CA VAL A 283 50.22 50.18 -12.00
C VAL A 283 50.09 48.89 -11.22
N VAL A 284 50.97 48.64 -10.24
CA VAL A 284 50.90 47.46 -9.38
C VAL A 284 49.56 47.44 -8.66
N GLY A 285 49.11 48.54 -8.04
CA GLY A 285 47.81 48.62 -7.36
C GLY A 285 46.61 48.36 -8.27
N ASN A 286 46.62 48.90 -9.50
CA ASN A 286 45.58 48.65 -10.50
C ASN A 286 45.56 47.16 -10.94
N VAL A 287 46.73 46.54 -11.10
CA VAL A 287 46.85 45.10 -11.36
C VAL A 287 46.38 44.28 -10.14
N THR A 288 46.70 44.69 -8.91
CA THR A 288 46.19 44.04 -7.68
C THR A 288 44.67 43.98 -7.68
N GLY A 289 43.99 45.12 -7.89
CA GLY A 289 42.53 45.18 -7.88
C GLY A 289 41.88 44.36 -8.99
N ALA A 290 42.51 44.27 -10.16
CA ALA A 290 42.06 43.42 -11.26
C ALA A 290 42.23 41.92 -10.94
N VAL A 291 43.35 41.53 -10.31
CA VAL A 291 43.59 40.16 -9.83
C VAL A 291 42.59 39.80 -8.72
N GLU A 292 42.42 40.65 -7.70
CA GLU A 292 41.50 40.44 -6.58
C GLU A 292 40.05 40.26 -7.07
N ALA A 293 39.60 41.10 -8.01
CA ALA A 293 38.27 40.98 -8.60
C ALA A 293 38.08 39.66 -9.37
N GLN A 294 39.08 39.22 -10.15
CA GLN A 294 39.03 37.97 -10.90
C GLN A 294 39.10 36.74 -9.97
N SER A 295 39.95 36.78 -8.94
CA SER A 295 40.00 35.79 -7.86
C SER A 295 38.65 35.66 -7.16
N LYS A 296 38.04 36.78 -6.77
CA LYS A 296 36.74 36.79 -6.07
C LYS A 296 35.62 36.22 -6.94
N ALA A 297 35.63 36.46 -8.25
CA ALA A 297 34.70 35.85 -9.18
C ALA A 297 34.89 34.33 -9.30
N LEU A 298 36.13 33.85 -9.44
CA LEU A 298 36.45 32.42 -9.51
C LEU A 298 36.12 31.69 -8.20
N ALA A 299 36.41 32.29 -7.05
CA ALA A 299 36.08 31.75 -5.73
C ALA A 299 34.55 31.66 -5.52
N ALA A 300 33.79 32.70 -5.90
CA ALA A 300 32.34 32.69 -5.81
C ALA A 300 31.69 31.63 -6.73
N ALA A 301 32.19 31.47 -7.95
CA ALA A 301 31.71 30.43 -8.87
C ALA A 301 32.07 29.01 -8.38
N ALA A 302 33.24 28.83 -7.76
CA ALA A 302 33.59 27.58 -7.08
C ALA A 302 32.68 27.31 -5.86
N ASP A 303 32.36 28.33 -5.05
CA ASP A 303 31.41 28.20 -3.93
C ASP A 303 29.98 27.87 -4.38
N GLU A 304 29.51 28.38 -5.53
CA GLU A 304 28.21 27.96 -6.10
C GLU A 304 28.19 26.46 -6.42
N ILE A 305 29.31 25.91 -6.90
CA ILE A 305 29.46 24.48 -7.21
C ILE A 305 29.58 23.66 -5.92
N LEU A 306 30.31 24.14 -4.91
CA LEU A 306 30.44 23.50 -3.60
C LEU A 306 29.15 23.55 -2.76
N GLY A 307 28.29 24.55 -3.01
CA GLY A 307 26.98 24.69 -2.39
C GLY A 307 25.89 23.77 -2.97
N ARG A 308 26.19 23.02 -4.05
CA ARG A 308 25.26 22.04 -4.61
C ARG A 308 25.09 20.84 -3.67
N ALA A 309 23.88 20.30 -3.61
CA ALA A 309 23.61 19.11 -2.81
C ALA A 309 24.46 17.92 -3.30
N ALA A 310 25.20 17.30 -2.37
CA ALA A 310 25.86 16.03 -2.62
C ALA A 310 24.81 14.93 -2.86
N ILE A 311 25.06 14.09 -3.86
CA ILE A 311 24.18 12.96 -4.19
C ILE A 311 24.57 11.80 -3.27
N VAL A 312 23.62 11.36 -2.46
CA VAL A 312 23.76 10.20 -1.58
C VAL A 312 22.81 9.13 -2.09
N PRO A 313 23.28 8.18 -2.93
CA PRO A 313 22.40 7.19 -3.52
C PRO A 313 21.65 6.39 -2.46
N GLU A 314 20.36 6.13 -2.67
CA GLU A 314 19.60 5.33 -1.71
C GLU A 314 20.18 3.91 -1.68
N ARG A 315 20.72 3.50 -0.53
CA ARG A 315 21.27 2.15 -0.36
C ARG A 315 20.20 1.12 -0.72
N PHE A 316 20.51 0.22 -1.66
CA PHE A 316 19.62 -0.87 -2.03
C PHE A 316 19.17 -1.66 -0.78
N VAL A 317 17.87 -1.90 -0.68
CA VAL A 317 17.27 -2.73 0.37
C VAL A 317 16.54 -3.87 -0.34
N PRO A 318 17.05 -5.11 -0.30
CA PRO A 318 16.33 -6.24 -0.87
C PRO A 318 14.99 -6.42 -0.14
N LEU A 319 13.98 -6.84 -0.88
CA LEU A 319 12.65 -7.19 -0.34
C LEU A 319 12.40 -8.67 -0.59
N SER A 320 11.72 -9.34 0.34
CA SER A 320 11.07 -10.62 0.03
C SER A 320 9.87 -10.39 -0.90
N ALA A 321 9.46 -11.44 -1.63
CA ALA A 321 8.32 -11.36 -2.53
C ALA A 321 6.99 -10.96 -1.83
N PRO A 322 6.69 -11.43 -0.60
CA PRO A 322 5.55 -10.93 0.19
C PRO A 322 5.64 -9.45 0.56
N GLU A 323 6.83 -8.94 0.93
CA GLU A 323 7.03 -7.52 1.23
C GLU A 323 6.87 -6.64 -0.01
N ALA A 324 7.34 -7.11 -1.17
CA ALA A 324 7.13 -6.40 -2.44
C ALA A 324 5.64 -6.31 -2.78
N VAL A 325 4.86 -7.39 -2.64
CA VAL A 325 3.40 -7.38 -2.89
C VAL A 325 2.62 -6.53 -1.88
N LEU A 326 3.13 -6.32 -0.67
CA LEU A 326 2.62 -5.33 0.28
C LEU A 326 2.99 -3.89 -0.12
N ARG A 327 4.25 -3.64 -0.52
CA ARG A 327 4.74 -2.32 -0.93
C ARG A 327 4.06 -1.79 -2.20
N TYR A 328 3.85 -2.67 -3.17
CA TYR A 328 3.24 -2.38 -4.48
C TYR A 328 1.78 -2.86 -4.56
N ALA A 329 1.09 -3.02 -3.42
CA ALA A 329 -0.26 -3.62 -3.35
C ALA A 329 -1.33 -2.94 -4.21
N ARG A 330 -1.16 -1.67 -4.56
CA ARG A 330 -2.07 -0.91 -5.45
C ARG A 330 -1.99 -1.37 -6.90
N ASP A 331 -0.83 -1.81 -7.34
CA ASP A 331 -0.57 -2.20 -8.74
C ASP A 331 -1.00 -3.66 -8.97
N PHE A 332 -0.91 -4.50 -7.92
CA PHE A 332 -1.34 -5.91 -7.93
C PHE A 332 -2.75 -6.14 -7.37
N LEU A 333 -3.63 -5.14 -7.44
CA LEU A 333 -5.04 -5.25 -7.02
C LEU A 333 -5.79 -6.49 -7.58
N PRO A 334 -5.61 -6.93 -8.84
CA PRO A 334 -6.23 -8.16 -9.34
C PRO A 334 -5.76 -9.42 -8.60
N SER A 335 -4.48 -9.51 -8.25
CA SER A 335 -3.89 -10.65 -7.53
C SER A 335 -4.32 -10.66 -6.06
N TRP A 336 -4.39 -9.50 -5.42
CA TRP A 336 -4.99 -9.33 -4.10
C TRP A 336 -6.47 -9.74 -4.09
N ALA A 337 -7.25 -9.29 -5.08
CA ALA A 337 -8.66 -9.67 -5.22
C ALA A 337 -8.82 -11.19 -5.44
N GLY A 338 -7.96 -11.81 -6.25
CA GLY A 338 -7.93 -13.26 -6.46
C GLY A 338 -7.62 -14.04 -5.17
N ALA A 339 -6.57 -13.64 -4.46
CA ALA A 339 -6.15 -14.25 -3.19
C ALA A 339 -7.25 -14.18 -2.11
N ILE A 340 -7.81 -12.98 -1.87
CA ILE A 340 -8.92 -12.77 -0.93
C ILE A 340 -10.17 -13.55 -1.38
N SER A 341 -10.42 -13.67 -2.69
CA SER A 341 -11.55 -14.45 -3.21
C SER A 341 -11.40 -15.95 -2.93
N ILE A 342 -10.21 -16.54 -3.08
CA ILE A 342 -9.98 -17.96 -2.76
C ILE A 342 -10.33 -18.26 -1.30
N ASP A 343 -9.90 -17.38 -0.39
CA ASP A 343 -10.12 -17.52 1.04
C ASP A 343 -11.58 -17.26 1.49
N LEU A 344 -12.27 -16.31 0.83
CA LEU A 344 -13.60 -15.82 1.27
C LEU A 344 -14.80 -16.26 0.42
N LEU A 345 -14.63 -16.84 -0.78
CA LEU A 345 -15.74 -17.38 -1.58
C LEU A 345 -16.66 -18.34 -0.80
N PRO A 346 -16.17 -19.20 0.13
CA PRO A 346 -17.04 -20.01 0.97
C PRO A 346 -18.07 -19.22 1.82
N ALA A 347 -17.83 -17.94 2.12
CA ALA A 347 -18.83 -17.08 2.76
C ALA A 347 -20.09 -16.89 1.90
N VAL A 348 -19.94 -16.86 0.56
CA VAL A 348 -21.05 -16.79 -0.38
C VAL A 348 -21.87 -18.08 -0.34
N LEU A 349 -21.22 -19.24 -0.25
CA LEU A 349 -21.88 -20.54 -0.08
C LEU A 349 -22.66 -20.60 1.25
N VAL A 350 -22.06 -20.11 2.33
CA VAL A 350 -22.72 -19.97 3.65
C VAL A 350 -23.96 -19.07 3.55
N LEU A 351 -23.87 -17.91 2.88
CA LEU A 351 -25.01 -17.00 2.69
C LEU A 351 -26.13 -17.63 1.87
N ILE A 352 -25.81 -18.34 0.77
CA ILE A 352 -26.79 -19.09 -0.04
C ILE A 352 -27.49 -20.14 0.82
N LEU A 353 -26.75 -20.95 1.57
CA LEU A 353 -27.33 -21.97 2.47
C LEU A 353 -28.24 -21.34 3.53
N VAL A 354 -27.86 -20.20 4.12
CA VAL A 354 -28.69 -19.45 5.07
C VAL A 354 -29.99 -18.96 4.43
N VAL A 355 -29.96 -18.49 3.18
CA VAL A 355 -31.15 -18.03 2.45
C VAL A 355 -32.07 -19.20 2.10
N VAL A 356 -31.55 -20.32 1.56
CA VAL A 356 -32.36 -21.48 1.18
C VAL A 356 -33.00 -22.14 2.41
N HIS A 357 -32.25 -22.34 3.50
CA HIS A 357 -32.84 -22.79 4.77
C HIS A 357 -33.83 -21.77 5.35
N GLY A 358 -33.68 -20.48 5.05
CA GLY A 358 -34.63 -19.43 5.37
C GLY A 358 -35.93 -19.51 4.56
N ALA A 359 -35.88 -19.88 3.28
CA ALA A 359 -37.04 -20.15 2.45
C ALA A 359 -37.80 -21.40 2.91
N ILE A 360 -37.09 -22.54 3.06
CA ILE A 360 -37.62 -23.80 3.58
C ILE A 360 -38.40 -23.58 4.89
N ARG A 361 -37.80 -22.88 5.86
CA ARG A 361 -38.47 -22.59 7.15
C ARG A 361 -39.66 -21.64 7.08
N ARG A 362 -39.83 -20.84 6.02
CA ARG A 362 -41.01 -19.99 5.83
C ARG A 362 -42.16 -20.78 5.22
N GLU A 363 -41.87 -21.71 4.31
CA GLU A 363 -42.86 -22.65 3.77
C GLU A 363 -43.24 -23.76 4.77
N GLU A 364 -42.38 -24.05 5.76
CA GLU A 364 -42.65 -25.00 6.85
C GLU A 364 -43.29 -24.36 8.09
N GLN A 365 -43.52 -23.03 8.08
CA GLN A 365 -44.43 -22.39 9.02
C GLN A 365 -45.86 -22.54 8.47
N PRO A 366 -46.80 -23.18 9.19
CA PRO A 366 -48.20 -23.19 8.78
C PRO A 366 -48.74 -21.76 8.68
N GLU A 367 -49.51 -21.46 7.64
CA GLU A 367 -50.31 -20.24 7.61
C GLU A 367 -51.37 -20.33 8.71
N GLY A 368 -51.26 -19.45 9.70
CA GLY A 368 -52.17 -19.38 10.84
C GLY A 368 -51.93 -20.42 11.94
N THR A 369 -51.41 -19.96 13.08
CA THR A 369 -51.66 -20.62 14.38
C THR A 369 -53.17 -20.71 14.70
N GLU A 370 -53.97 -19.91 14.01
CA GLU A 370 -55.42 -19.73 14.16
C GLU A 370 -56.27 -20.99 13.89
N THR A 371 -55.70 -22.03 13.23
CA THR A 371 -56.48 -23.25 12.88
C THR A 371 -55.82 -24.56 13.34
N VAL A 372 -55.03 -24.55 14.42
CA VAL A 372 -54.53 -25.79 15.07
C VAL A 372 -54.99 -25.86 16.53
N MET A 373 -56.26 -26.18 16.73
CA MET A 373 -56.79 -26.52 18.06
C MET A 373 -56.19 -27.86 18.50
N THR A 374 -55.38 -27.86 19.57
CA THR A 374 -54.81 -29.12 20.08
C THR A 374 -55.88 -29.94 20.81
N ALA A 375 -55.62 -31.23 21.04
CA ALA A 375 -56.50 -32.06 21.86
C ALA A 375 -56.66 -31.52 23.31
N ALA A 376 -55.67 -30.77 23.82
CA ALA A 376 -55.77 -30.10 25.10
C ALA A 376 -56.73 -28.89 25.04
N ASP A 377 -56.65 -28.08 23.97
CA ASP A 377 -57.54 -26.94 23.75
C ASP A 377 -58.98 -27.40 23.52
N MET A 378 -59.18 -28.47 22.75
CA MET A 378 -60.51 -29.06 22.54
C MET A 378 -61.10 -29.63 23.84
N MET A 379 -60.29 -30.27 24.70
CA MET A 379 -60.73 -30.64 26.06
C MET A 379 -61.01 -29.43 26.95
N ALA A 380 -60.26 -28.33 26.82
CA ALA A 380 -60.52 -27.10 27.56
C ALA A 380 -61.84 -26.44 27.11
N ALA A 381 -62.09 -26.40 25.81
CA ALA A 381 -63.34 -25.92 25.22
C ALA A 381 -64.55 -26.77 25.66
N LEU A 382 -64.43 -28.11 25.65
CA LEU A 382 -65.48 -29.00 26.15
C LEU A 382 -65.76 -28.79 27.65
N ARG A 383 -64.73 -28.59 28.48
CA ARG A 383 -64.87 -28.25 29.92
C ARG A 383 -65.40 -26.84 30.18
N LEU A 384 -65.33 -25.95 29.20
CA LEU A 384 -65.95 -24.62 29.25
C LEU A 384 -67.43 -24.72 28.85
N TYR A 385 -67.72 -25.41 27.75
CA TYR A 385 -69.09 -25.71 27.30
C TYR A 385 -69.91 -26.46 28.36
N GLU A 386 -69.32 -27.45 29.03
CA GLU A 386 -69.96 -28.11 30.18
C GLU A 386 -70.24 -27.18 31.36
N ARG A 387 -69.42 -26.14 31.58
CA ARG A 387 -69.65 -25.16 32.64
C ARG A 387 -70.79 -24.22 32.26
N MET A 388 -70.75 -23.63 31.06
CA MET A 388 -71.82 -22.79 30.53
C MET A 388 -73.15 -23.53 30.56
N ARG A 389 -73.21 -24.78 30.09
CA ARG A 389 -74.42 -25.61 30.16
C ARG A 389 -74.93 -25.86 31.59
N ARG A 390 -74.05 -25.97 32.59
CA ARG A 390 -74.46 -26.09 34.01
C ARG A 390 -74.97 -24.76 34.56
N GLU A 391 -74.38 -23.64 34.12
CA GLU A 391 -74.81 -22.29 34.46
C GLU A 391 -76.17 -21.96 33.82
N ASP A 392 -76.39 -22.30 32.54
CA ASP A 392 -77.70 -22.20 31.87
C ASP A 392 -78.80 -23.01 32.59
N ILE A 393 -78.46 -24.21 33.09
CA ILE A 393 -79.38 -25.04 33.88
C ILE A 393 -79.64 -24.42 35.27
N ALA A 394 -78.64 -23.77 35.87
CA ALA A 394 -78.82 -23.05 37.13
C ALA A 394 -79.67 -21.78 36.95
N ILE A 395 -79.45 -21.02 35.89
CA ILE A 395 -80.23 -19.82 35.52
C ILE A 395 -81.69 -20.20 35.23
N ASN A 396 -81.94 -21.27 34.46
CA ASN A 396 -83.30 -21.77 34.23
C ASN A 396 -83.99 -22.24 35.52
N ARG A 397 -83.26 -22.84 36.47
CA ARG A 397 -83.82 -23.20 37.78
C ARG A 397 -84.15 -21.98 38.63
N LEU A 398 -83.27 -20.99 38.69
CA LEU A 398 -83.53 -19.73 39.42
C LEU A 398 -84.71 -18.96 38.81
N GLY A 399 -84.88 -18.99 37.48
CA GLY A 399 -86.07 -18.47 36.81
C GLY A 399 -87.35 -19.25 37.14
N ALA A 400 -87.28 -20.58 37.22
CA ALA A 400 -88.41 -21.42 37.62
C ALA A 400 -88.81 -21.22 39.10
N ASP A 401 -87.84 -21.08 40.01
CA ASP A 401 -88.08 -20.81 41.43
C ASP A 401 -88.69 -19.42 41.65
N GLN A 402 -88.32 -18.41 40.83
CA GLN A 402 -88.96 -17.08 40.86
C GLN A 402 -90.40 -17.11 40.29
N LEU A 403 -90.67 -17.90 39.26
CA LEU A 403 -92.02 -18.11 38.74
C LEU A 403 -92.92 -18.97 39.66
N GLY A 404 -92.34 -19.71 40.60
CA GLY A 404 -93.07 -20.47 41.62
C GLY A 404 -93.56 -19.66 42.83
N ALA A 405 -93.21 -18.36 42.92
CA ALA A 405 -93.39 -17.55 44.13
C ALA A 405 -94.65 -16.65 44.14
N GLU A 406 -95.45 -16.61 43.08
CA GLU A 406 -96.60 -15.70 42.96
C GLU A 406 -97.93 -16.45 42.80
N ALA A 407 -98.58 -16.76 43.93
CA ALA A 407 -99.87 -17.45 43.99
C ALA A 407 -100.98 -16.51 44.51
N PRO A 408 -101.99 -16.13 43.69
CA PRO A 408 -103.05 -15.21 44.10
C PRO A 408 -104.13 -15.92 44.95
N ALA A 409 -104.70 -15.22 45.92
CA ALA A 409 -105.71 -15.75 46.83
C ALA A 409 -107.13 -15.28 46.48
N ALA A 410 -108.07 -16.22 46.28
CA ALA A 410 -109.51 -15.97 46.48
C ALA A 410 -110.36 -17.26 46.64
N ALA A 411 -111.01 -17.33 47.81
CA ALA A 411 -112.23 -18.02 48.22
C ALA A 411 -113.12 -18.87 47.25
N GLN A 412 -113.43 -20.08 47.73
CA GLN A 412 -114.77 -20.68 47.96
C GLN A 412 -115.69 -21.12 46.80
N THR A 413 -116.16 -22.37 46.91
CA THR A 413 -117.15 -23.05 46.04
C THR A 413 -118.54 -23.11 46.68
N PRO A 414 -119.63 -23.03 45.90
CA PRO A 414 -120.92 -23.66 46.22
C PRO A 414 -121.20 -24.92 45.35
N PRO A 415 -121.90 -25.96 45.87
CA PRO A 415 -122.17 -27.24 45.18
C PRO A 415 -123.55 -27.28 44.43
N PRO A 416 -123.92 -28.40 43.74
CA PRO A 416 -124.85 -28.43 42.57
C PRO A 416 -126.21 -29.14 42.87
N PRO A 417 -127.05 -29.64 41.91
CA PRO A 417 -127.07 -29.62 40.43
C PRO A 417 -128.32 -28.85 39.88
N ALA A 418 -129.16 -29.19 38.87
CA ALA A 418 -129.52 -30.40 38.09
C ALA A 418 -130.12 -30.03 36.68
N PRO A 419 -130.58 -30.96 35.81
CA PRO A 419 -130.65 -30.76 34.33
C PRO A 419 -132.09 -30.94 33.76
N PRO A 420 -132.32 -31.62 32.60
CA PRO A 420 -132.02 -31.35 31.18
C PRO A 420 -133.30 -30.79 30.47
N PRO A 421 -133.66 -31.00 29.16
CA PRO A 421 -132.94 -31.48 27.96
C PRO A 421 -133.14 -30.62 26.66
N GLY A 422 -132.55 -31.07 25.54
CA GLY A 422 -132.95 -30.74 24.15
C GLY A 422 -132.32 -29.49 23.51
N GLU A 423 -132.26 -29.35 22.18
CA GLU A 423 -132.50 -30.33 21.10
C GLU A 423 -131.88 -29.86 19.75
N VAL A 424 -131.77 -30.77 18.77
CA VAL A 424 -131.47 -30.60 17.31
C VAL A 424 -130.21 -29.86 16.87
N ALA A 425 -129.44 -30.49 15.98
CA ALA A 425 -128.43 -29.85 15.14
C ALA A 425 -128.99 -29.40 13.78
N ARG A 426 -128.35 -28.41 13.13
CA ARG A 426 -128.29 -28.25 11.66
C ARG A 426 -127.09 -27.36 11.27
N PRO A 427 -126.62 -27.39 10.00
CA PRO A 427 -125.17 -27.31 9.73
C PRO A 427 -124.79 -26.05 8.90
N PRO A 428 -123.84 -26.02 7.93
CA PRO A 428 -122.84 -24.95 7.89
C PRO A 428 -122.87 -24.06 6.62
N VAL A 429 -121.93 -23.10 6.55
CA VAL A 429 -121.66 -22.20 5.41
C VAL A 429 -122.78 -21.13 5.28
N GLU A 430 -122.52 -19.87 4.96
CA GLU A 430 -121.34 -19.20 4.36
C GLU A 430 -120.87 -17.98 5.17
#